data_AF-A0A2D7MSC0-F1
#
_entry.id   AF-A0A2D7MSC0-F1
#
_cell.length_a   1.000
_cell.length_b   1.000
_cell.length_c   1.000
_cell.angle_alpha   90.00
_cell.angle_beta   90.00
_cell.angle_gamma   90.00
#
_symmetry.space_group_name_H-M   'P 1'
#
loop_
_entity.id
_entity.type
_entity.pdbx_description
1 polymer ?
#
loop_
_entity_poly.entity_id
_entity_poly.type
_entity_poly.pdbx_seq_one_letter_code
_entity_poly.pdbx_strand_id
1 'polypeptide(L)'
;MKISLLNLFKIIVLVFCTHLMIFSAENEEMVINVNSVDKSTFSASDRNILKEIDTDGDGDPDLTDPFANNPCKFSNFRKEGSESPMWLYGDCDNDGIENGQDLNPNYAD
;
A
#
# COMPACT_ATOMS: atom_id res chain seq x y z
N MET A 1 -25.20 -9.53 43.91
CA MET A 1 -25.46 -8.57 42.82
C MET A 1 -25.81 -9.37 41.56
N LYS A 2 -27.09 -9.44 41.17
CA LYS A 2 -27.50 -10.17 39.96
C LYS A 2 -27.30 -9.26 38.76
N ILE A 3 -26.32 -9.56 37.93
CA ILE A 3 -26.16 -8.88 36.63
C ILE A 3 -27.18 -9.50 35.69
N SER A 4 -28.06 -8.67 35.12
CA SER A 4 -29.01 -9.11 34.09
C SER A 4 -28.24 -9.70 32.90
N LEU A 5 -28.78 -10.75 32.27
CA LEU A 5 -28.19 -11.36 31.09
C LEU A 5 -27.91 -10.32 29.98
N LEU A 6 -28.77 -9.31 29.87
CA LEU A 6 -28.62 -8.20 28.93
C LEU A 6 -27.42 -7.30 29.26
N ASN A 7 -27.12 -7.10 30.55
CA ASN A 7 -25.97 -6.31 31.00
C ASN A 7 -24.67 -7.10 30.87
N LEU A 8 -24.73 -8.43 31.05
CA LEU A 8 -23.60 -9.31 30.80
C LEU A 8 -23.19 -9.31 29.31
N PHE A 9 -24.16 -9.36 28.40
CA PHE A 9 -23.89 -9.30 26.96
C PHE A 9 -23.22 -7.97 26.56
N LYS A 10 -23.70 -6.84 27.08
CA LYS A 10 -23.10 -5.52 26.82
C LYS A 10 -21.65 -5.43 27.30
N ILE A 11 -21.34 -5.99 28.46
CA ILE A 11 -19.98 -6.01 29.01
C ILE A 11 -19.07 -6.88 28.14
N ILE A 12 -19.53 -8.06 27.72
CA ILE A 12 -18.77 -8.94 26.83
C ILE A 12 -18.49 -8.24 25.49
N VAL A 13 -19.49 -7.60 24.89
CA VAL A 13 -19.31 -6.85 23.63
C VAL A 13 -18.33 -5.68 23.81
N LEU A 14 -18.41 -4.93 24.91
CA LEU A 14 -17.47 -3.85 25.21
C LEU A 14 -16.03 -4.35 25.40
N VAL A 15 -15.83 -5.46 26.10
CA VAL A 15 -14.50 -6.06 26.32
C VAL A 15 -13.95 -6.63 25.01
N PHE A 16 -14.78 -7.29 24.21
CA PHE A 16 -14.38 -7.85 22.91
C PHE A 16 -14.06 -6.73 21.90
N CYS A 17 -14.88 -5.68 21.83
CA CYS A 17 -14.62 -4.50 20.99
C CYS A 17 -13.32 -3.80 21.40
N THR A 18 -13.07 -3.62 22.70
CA THR A 18 -11.83 -2.96 23.16
C THR A 18 -10.60 -3.83 22.96
N HIS A 19 -10.70 -5.16 23.01
CA HIS A 19 -9.58 -6.06 22.76
C HIS A 19 -9.33 -6.33 21.27
N LEU A 20 -10.36 -6.34 20.41
CA LEU A 20 -10.16 -6.43 18.95
C LEU A 20 -9.45 -5.20 18.38
N MET A 21 -9.65 -4.03 18.99
CA MET A 21 -9.01 -2.78 18.55
C MET A 21 -7.53 -2.70 18.93
N ILE A 22 -7.00 -3.65 19.72
CA ILE A 22 -5.58 -3.70 20.12
C ILE A 22 -4.74 -4.51 19.12
N PHE A 23 -5.35 -5.24 18.18
CA PHE A 23 -4.64 -6.09 17.21
C PHE A 23 -4.28 -5.40 15.89
N SER A 24 -4.18 -4.08 15.87
CA SER A 24 -3.71 -3.34 14.69
C SER A 24 -2.69 -2.30 15.12
N ALA A 25 -1.42 -2.63 14.91
CA ALA A 25 -0.25 -1.74 14.78
C ALA A 25 0.98 -2.24 15.55
N GLU A 26 1.40 -3.49 15.35
CA GLU A 26 2.81 -3.85 15.55
C GLU A 26 3.25 -4.78 14.42
N ASN A 27 3.19 -4.27 13.20
CA ASN A 27 4.08 -4.72 12.15
C ASN A 27 5.49 -4.26 12.56
N GLU A 28 6.15 -5.04 13.41
CA GLU A 28 7.60 -5.01 13.53
C GLU A 28 8.17 -5.34 12.15
N GLU A 29 8.49 -4.30 11.38
CA GLU A 29 9.26 -4.46 10.17
C GLU A 29 10.60 -5.10 10.55
N MET A 30 10.84 -6.31 10.06
CA MET A 30 12.17 -6.90 10.07
C MET A 30 13.05 -6.03 9.15
N VAL A 31 13.73 -5.05 9.72
CA VAL A 31 14.68 -4.21 8.97
C VAL A 31 15.97 -5.01 8.76
N ILE A 32 16.15 -5.58 7.58
CA ILE A 32 17.46 -6.07 7.15
C ILE A 32 18.32 -4.84 6.83
N ASN A 33 19.31 -4.55 7.67
CA ASN A 33 20.29 -3.49 7.42
C ASN A 33 21.19 -3.89 6.24
N VAL A 34 20.81 -3.51 5.02
CA VAL A 34 21.56 -3.79 3.79
C VAL A 34 22.69 -2.80 3.50
N ASN A 35 23.05 -1.92 4.44
CA ASN A 35 24.13 -0.93 4.26
C ASN A 35 25.52 -1.55 4.07
N SER A 36 25.65 -2.88 4.19
CA SER A 36 26.89 -3.63 3.94
C SER A 36 26.74 -4.73 2.88
N VAL A 37 25.62 -4.78 2.16
CA VAL A 37 25.45 -5.72 1.05
C VAL A 37 26.17 -5.17 -0.17
N ASP A 38 27.23 -5.84 -0.59
CA ASP A 38 27.87 -5.55 -1.86
C ASP A 38 26.85 -5.75 -2.99
N LYS A 39 26.50 -4.67 -3.69
CA LYS A 39 25.55 -4.68 -4.80
C LYS A 39 25.94 -5.67 -5.92
N SER A 40 27.20 -6.11 -5.96
CA SER A 40 27.72 -7.13 -6.88
C SER A 40 27.38 -8.57 -6.49
N THR A 41 26.92 -8.82 -5.25
CA THR A 41 26.47 -10.14 -4.79
C THR A 41 24.99 -10.42 -5.08
N PHE A 42 24.22 -9.43 -5.53
CA PHE A 42 22.89 -9.68 -6.07
C PHE A 42 23.02 -10.44 -7.39
N SER A 43 22.45 -11.64 -7.43
CA SER A 43 22.32 -12.39 -8.67
C SER A 43 21.58 -11.53 -9.70
N ALA A 44 21.84 -11.73 -10.99
CA ALA A 44 21.06 -11.09 -12.04
C ALA A 44 19.55 -11.33 -11.87
N SER A 45 19.18 -12.46 -11.25
CA SER A 45 17.83 -12.83 -10.84
C SER A 45 17.24 -11.87 -9.79
N ASP A 46 18.02 -11.46 -8.80
CA ASP A 46 17.55 -10.60 -7.72
C ASP A 46 17.33 -9.16 -8.21
N ARG A 47 18.13 -8.72 -9.19
CA ARG A 47 17.91 -7.43 -9.86
C ARG A 47 16.64 -7.39 -10.71
N ASN A 48 16.17 -8.54 -11.19
CA ASN A 48 14.89 -8.60 -11.89
C ASN A 48 13.72 -8.52 -10.90
N ILE A 49 13.85 -9.05 -9.68
CA ILE A 49 12.82 -8.91 -8.64
C ILE A 49 12.68 -7.43 -8.26
N LEU A 50 13.79 -6.73 -8.00
CA LEU A 50 13.77 -5.31 -7.62
C LEU A 50 13.27 -4.36 -8.73
N LYS A 51 13.23 -4.80 -10.00
CA LYS A 51 12.70 -4.04 -11.15
C LYS A 51 11.19 -4.15 -11.32
N GLU A 52 10.57 -5.06 -10.59
CA GLU A 52 9.13 -5.28 -10.60
C GLU A 52 8.48 -4.88 -9.26
N ILE A 53 9.27 -4.40 -8.29
CA ILE A 53 8.72 -3.79 -7.09
C ILE A 53 8.18 -2.41 -7.46
N ASP A 54 6.94 -2.18 -7.09
CA ASP A 54 6.17 -0.96 -7.26
C ASP A 54 5.34 -0.81 -5.96
N THR A 55 5.81 0.04 -5.06
CA THR A 55 5.31 0.14 -3.68
C THR A 55 3.98 0.87 -3.61
N ASP A 56 3.73 1.86 -4.46
CA ASP A 56 2.46 2.60 -4.51
C ASP A 56 1.49 2.08 -5.57
N GLY A 57 1.98 1.23 -6.47
CA GLY A 57 1.16 0.48 -7.41
C GLY A 57 0.71 1.30 -8.61
N ASP A 58 1.40 2.39 -8.94
CA ASP A 58 1.07 3.27 -10.08
C ASP A 58 1.67 2.80 -11.42
N GLY A 59 2.37 1.68 -11.41
CA GLY A 59 3.01 1.08 -12.57
C GLY A 59 4.42 1.61 -12.83
N ASP A 60 4.96 2.54 -12.05
CA ASP A 60 6.36 2.99 -12.11
C ASP A 60 7.22 2.24 -11.07
N PRO A 61 8.15 1.36 -11.50
CA PRO A 61 8.93 0.59 -10.55
C PRO A 61 9.79 1.46 -9.63
N ASP A 62 9.85 1.11 -8.34
CA ASP A 62 10.56 1.86 -7.27
C ASP A 62 12.00 2.24 -7.61
N LEU A 63 12.67 1.40 -8.40
CA LEU A 63 14.07 1.63 -8.78
C LEU A 63 14.24 2.82 -9.73
N THR A 64 13.21 3.13 -10.51
CA THR A 64 13.18 4.21 -11.51
C THR A 64 12.24 5.34 -11.14
N ASP A 65 11.33 5.11 -10.18
CA ASP A 65 10.36 6.09 -9.75
C ASP A 65 10.94 7.06 -8.69
N PRO A 66 11.05 8.39 -8.99
CA PRO A 66 11.39 9.40 -7.99
C PRO A 66 10.31 9.62 -6.92
N PHE A 67 9.13 9.02 -7.06
CA PHE A 67 7.96 9.22 -6.22
C PHE A 67 7.38 7.93 -5.62
N ALA A 68 8.19 6.88 -5.41
CA ALA A 68 7.82 5.48 -5.09
C ALA A 68 6.84 5.19 -3.91
N ASN A 69 6.28 6.20 -3.26
CA ASN A 69 5.24 6.06 -2.25
C ASN A 69 4.05 7.00 -2.51
N ASN A 70 3.93 7.56 -3.71
CA ASN A 70 2.91 8.51 -4.09
C ASN A 70 2.23 8.06 -5.39
N PRO A 71 1.10 7.35 -5.29
CA PRO A 71 0.44 6.74 -6.44
C PRO A 71 -0.06 7.77 -7.48
N CYS A 72 -0.10 9.06 -7.14
CA CYS A 72 -0.55 10.11 -8.06
C CYS A 72 0.60 10.83 -8.76
N LYS A 73 1.82 10.30 -8.69
CA LYS A 73 2.98 10.86 -9.39
C LYS A 73 3.88 9.77 -9.90
N PHE A 74 3.95 9.64 -11.21
CA PHE A 74 4.86 8.75 -11.91
C PHE A 74 5.84 9.51 -12.81
N SER A 75 6.94 8.86 -13.16
CA SER A 75 7.89 9.34 -14.14
C SER A 75 7.55 8.88 -15.57
N ASN A 76 8.45 9.16 -16.50
CA ASN A 76 8.39 8.67 -17.87
C ASN A 76 8.80 7.19 -18.02
N PHE A 77 9.13 6.50 -16.93
CA PHE A 77 9.49 5.07 -16.90
C PHE A 77 8.34 4.16 -16.48
N ARG A 78 7.17 4.73 -16.15
CA ARG A 78 5.93 3.99 -15.88
C ARG A 78 5.63 2.95 -16.96
N LYS A 79 5.21 1.78 -16.51
CA LYS A 79 4.72 0.68 -17.33
C LYS A 79 3.18 0.68 -17.33
N GLU A 80 2.58 1.40 -18.26
CA GLU A 80 1.11 1.39 -18.44
C GLU A 80 0.55 -0.03 -18.51
N GLY A 81 -0.54 -0.28 -17.78
CA GLY A 81 -1.18 -1.60 -17.67
C GLY A 81 -0.60 -2.51 -16.58
N SER A 82 0.43 -2.05 -15.85
CA SER A 82 1.00 -2.77 -14.70
C SER A 82 0.49 -2.25 -13.36
N GLU A 83 -0.47 -1.34 -13.37
CA GLU A 83 -0.99 -0.69 -12.18
C GLU A 83 -1.74 -1.66 -11.28
N SER A 84 -1.67 -1.42 -9.99
CA SER A 84 -2.43 -2.16 -9.01
C SER A 84 -3.94 -1.86 -9.14
N PRO A 85 -4.81 -2.80 -8.76
CA PRO A 85 -6.24 -2.51 -8.64
C PRO A 85 -6.54 -1.34 -7.72
N MET A 86 -5.71 -1.11 -6.69
CA MET A 86 -5.91 0.00 -5.76
C MET A 86 -5.68 1.36 -6.44
N TRP A 87 -4.70 1.44 -7.33
CA TRP A 87 -4.47 2.62 -8.16
C TRP A 87 -5.62 2.84 -9.15
N LEU A 88 -6.10 1.77 -9.81
CA LEU A 88 -7.18 1.86 -10.82
C LEU A 88 -8.51 2.40 -10.25
N TYR A 89 -8.82 2.10 -8.98
CA TYR A 89 -9.99 2.62 -8.27
C TYR A 89 -9.73 3.95 -7.53
N GLY A 90 -8.51 4.49 -7.63
CA GLY A 90 -8.16 5.82 -7.14
C GLY A 90 -8.69 6.92 -8.05
N ASP A 91 -8.54 8.16 -7.58
CA ASP A 91 -8.93 9.38 -8.27
C ASP A 91 -7.88 10.44 -7.90
N CYS A 92 -6.85 10.54 -8.73
CA CYS A 92 -5.62 11.25 -8.39
C CYS A 92 -5.70 12.76 -8.60
N ASP A 93 -6.61 13.23 -9.45
CA ASP A 93 -6.84 14.65 -9.71
C ASP A 93 -8.18 15.19 -9.17
N ASN A 94 -8.98 14.30 -8.57
CA ASN A 94 -10.22 14.61 -7.87
C ASN A 94 -11.32 15.16 -8.78
N ASP A 95 -11.37 14.71 -10.04
CA ASP A 95 -12.40 15.09 -10.99
C ASP A 95 -13.65 14.17 -10.93
N GLY A 96 -13.54 13.05 -10.23
CA GLY A 96 -14.62 12.08 -10.02
C GLY A 96 -14.68 10.94 -11.04
N ILE A 97 -13.68 10.82 -11.93
CA ILE A 97 -13.46 9.68 -12.81
C ILE A 97 -12.36 8.81 -12.21
N GLU A 98 -12.60 7.50 -12.09
CA GLU A 98 -11.58 6.59 -11.58
C GLU A 98 -10.38 6.54 -12.53
N ASN A 99 -9.17 6.47 -11.98
CA ASN A 99 -7.91 6.42 -12.72
C ASN A 99 -7.90 5.38 -13.87
N GLY A 100 -8.56 4.23 -13.69
CA GLY A 100 -8.65 3.18 -14.72
C GLY A 100 -9.65 3.47 -15.86
N GLN A 101 -10.46 4.51 -15.72
CA GLN A 101 -11.44 4.98 -16.71
C GLN A 101 -11.07 6.35 -17.29
N ASP A 102 -10.17 7.06 -16.62
CA ASP A 102 -9.70 8.38 -17.00
C ASP A 102 -8.55 8.28 -18.03
N LEU A 103 -8.65 9.10 -19.08
CA LEU A 103 -7.60 9.26 -20.08
C LEU A 103 -6.48 10.19 -19.60
N ASN A 104 -6.72 10.95 -18.52
CA ASN A 104 -5.78 11.92 -17.97
C ASN A 104 -5.69 11.89 -16.42
N PRO A 105 -5.30 10.76 -15.80
CA PRO A 105 -5.45 10.48 -14.35
C PRO A 105 -4.76 11.45 -13.37
N ASN A 106 -3.99 12.41 -13.87
CA ASN A 106 -3.22 13.37 -13.07
C ASN A 106 -3.67 14.82 -13.29
N TYR A 107 -4.62 15.09 -14.17
CA TYR A 107 -5.05 16.45 -14.50
C TYR A 107 -6.55 16.48 -14.78
N ALA A 108 -7.29 17.11 -13.87
CA ALA A 108 -8.74 17.24 -13.98
C ALA A 108 -9.17 17.86 -15.32
N ASP A 109 -10.15 17.22 -15.96
CA ASP A 109 -10.75 17.63 -17.24
C ASP A 109 -11.76 18.80 -17.13
#